data_AF-A0A6I1YMU9-F1
#
_entry.id   AF-A0A6I1YMU9-F1
#
_cell.length_a   1.000
_cell.length_b   1.000
_cell.length_c   1.000
_cell.angle_alpha   90.00
_cell.angle_beta   90.00
_cell.angle_gamma   90.00
#
_symmetry.space_group_name_H-M   'P 1'
#
loop_
_entity.id
_entity.type
_entity.pdbx_description
1 polymer ?
#
loop_
_entity_poly.entity_id
_entity_poly.type
_entity_poly.pdbx_seq_one_letter_code
_entity_poly.pdbx_strand_id
1 'polypeptide(L)'
;MDHTIKPLAMRVYFIAVAEMNRIGHAEFAPGALGSALGTVDARTGEMAPVHPVTLSKAIKQAKGWGLISEDSSARCLVIPAYAAQKGSNGTGFCRHHGVRVRDLSPVPTE
;
A
#
# COMPACT_ATOMS: atom_id res chain seq x y z
N MET A 1 -14.08 26.33 -3.39
CA MET A 1 -13.54 25.19 -2.62
C MET A 1 -12.98 24.21 -3.64
N ASP A 2 -11.69 23.89 -3.57
CA ASP A 2 -11.04 22.98 -4.52
C ASP A 2 -11.50 21.53 -4.27
N HIS A 3 -12.20 20.93 -5.22
CA HIS A 3 -12.76 19.57 -5.13
C HIS A 3 -11.74 18.48 -5.50
N THR A 4 -10.46 18.81 -5.67
CA THR A 4 -9.52 17.99 -6.45
C THR A 4 -8.47 17.24 -5.62
N ILE A 5 -8.46 17.36 -4.29
CA ILE A 5 -7.41 16.72 -3.48
C ILE A 5 -7.90 15.39 -2.91
N LYS A 6 -7.73 14.31 -3.69
CA LYS A 6 -7.36 13.01 -3.13
C LYS A 6 -5.85 12.89 -3.27
N PRO A 7 -5.03 13.24 -2.25
CA PRO A 7 -3.59 13.09 -2.36
C PRO A 7 -3.33 11.64 -2.70
N LEU A 8 -2.64 11.37 -3.80
CA LEU A 8 -2.38 10.00 -4.25
C LEU A 8 -1.76 9.14 -3.13
N ALA A 9 -0.97 9.76 -2.25
CA ALA A 9 -0.45 9.16 -1.02
C ALA A 9 -1.54 8.59 -0.08
N MET A 10 -2.69 9.24 0.08
CA MET A 10 -3.82 8.68 0.84
C MET A 10 -4.42 7.46 0.14
N ARG A 11 -4.52 7.50 -1.19
CA ARG A 11 -5.01 6.33 -1.96
C ARG A 11 -4.06 5.14 -1.83
N VAL A 12 -2.75 5.39 -1.80
CA VAL A 12 -1.71 4.39 -1.51
C VAL A 12 -1.94 3.74 -0.14
N TYR A 13 -2.24 4.54 0.90
CA TYR A 13 -2.57 3.99 2.21
C TYR A 13 -3.85 3.15 2.20
N PHE A 14 -4.95 3.65 1.63
CA PHE A 14 -6.20 2.91 1.62
C PHE A 14 -6.13 1.61 0.81
N ILE A 15 -5.43 1.59 -0.33
CA ILE A 15 -5.23 0.33 -1.07
C ILE A 15 -4.34 -0.64 -0.29
N ALA A 16 -3.34 -0.14 0.45
CA ALA A 16 -2.55 -1.00 1.34
C ALA A 16 -3.41 -1.62 2.45
N VAL A 17 -4.31 -0.86 3.07
CA VAL A 17 -5.24 -1.38 4.10
C VAL A 17 -6.21 -2.40 3.50
N ALA A 18 -6.69 -2.18 2.27
CA ALA A 18 -7.61 -3.10 1.59
C ALA A 18 -6.95 -4.43 1.21
N GLU A 19 -5.69 -4.39 0.79
CA GLU A 19 -4.95 -5.54 0.25
C GLU A 19 -4.00 -6.21 1.25
N MET A 20 -3.84 -5.65 2.46
CA MET A 20 -2.88 -6.19 3.42
C MET A 20 -3.26 -7.59 3.89
N ASN A 21 -2.24 -8.44 3.97
CA ASN A 21 -2.33 -9.75 4.54
C ASN A 21 -2.28 -9.71 6.10
N ARG A 22 -2.22 -10.87 6.76
CA ARG A 22 -2.24 -10.95 8.25
C ARG A 22 -1.04 -10.31 8.93
N ILE A 23 0.04 -10.09 8.18
CA ILE A 23 1.28 -9.53 8.70
C ILE A 23 1.46 -8.05 8.29
N GLY A 24 0.42 -7.44 7.71
CA GLY A 24 0.44 -6.01 7.33
C GLY A 24 1.07 -5.73 5.96
N HIS A 25 1.34 -6.76 5.14
CA HIS A 25 1.93 -6.59 3.80
C HIS A 25 0.86 -6.69 2.72
N ALA A 26 0.76 -5.68 1.86
CA ALA A 26 -0.04 -5.67 0.65
C ALA A 26 0.87 -5.88 -0.58
N GLU A 27 0.81 -7.06 -1.20
CA GLU A 27 1.69 -7.42 -2.33
C GLU A 27 1.04 -7.09 -3.68
N PHE A 28 1.84 -6.51 -4.58
CA PHE A 28 1.40 -6.17 -5.93
C PHE A 28 2.31 -6.80 -6.98
N ALA A 29 1.71 -7.32 -8.05
CA ALA A 29 2.45 -7.69 -9.25
C ALA A 29 3.08 -6.44 -9.90
N PRO A 30 4.14 -6.59 -10.72
CA PRO A 30 4.74 -5.45 -11.43
C PRO A 30 3.68 -4.64 -12.20
N GLY A 31 3.61 -3.33 -11.93
CA GLY A 31 2.65 -2.41 -12.55
C GLY A 31 1.24 -2.41 -11.94
N ALA A 32 0.86 -3.44 -11.18
CA ALA A 32 -0.52 -3.60 -10.69
C ALA A 32 -0.97 -2.46 -9.77
N LEU A 33 -0.08 -1.96 -8.90
CA LEU A 33 -0.38 -0.83 -8.02
C LEU A 33 -0.69 0.46 -8.81
N GLY A 34 0.06 0.71 -9.89
CA GLY A 34 -0.17 1.87 -10.76
C GLY A 34 -1.51 1.79 -11.48
N SER A 35 -1.89 0.59 -11.94
CA SER A 35 -3.20 0.34 -12.54
C SER A 35 -4.34 0.48 -11.55
N ALA A 36 -4.21 -0.07 -10.33
CA ALA A 36 -5.22 0.02 -9.28
C ALA A 36 -5.46 1.47 -8.81
N LEU A 37 -4.41 2.28 -8.80
CA LEU A 37 -4.47 3.70 -8.44
C LEU A 37 -4.73 4.61 -9.63
N GLY A 38 -4.99 4.06 -10.83
CA GLY A 38 -5.30 4.81 -12.02
C GLY A 38 -6.51 5.75 -11.86
N THR A 39 -6.66 6.66 -12.81
CA THR A 39 -7.83 7.53 -12.92
C THR A 39 -8.40 7.43 -14.31
N VAL A 40 -9.70 7.66 -14.43
CA VAL A 40 -10.34 7.73 -15.75
C VAL A 40 -9.84 8.99 -16.47
N ASP A 41 -9.33 8.82 -17.68
CA ASP A 41 -9.06 9.93 -18.60
C ASP A 41 -10.41 10.55 -19.00
N ALA A 42 -10.60 11.83 -18.67
CA ALA A 42 -11.88 12.50 -18.90
C ALA A 42 -12.23 12.68 -20.39
N ARG A 43 -11.25 12.58 -21.28
CA ARG A 43 -11.43 12.76 -22.73
C ARG A 43 -11.72 11.43 -23.41
N THR A 44 -11.06 10.35 -23.01
CA THR A 44 -11.22 9.03 -23.64
C THR A 44 -12.17 8.10 -22.89
N GLY A 45 -12.43 8.36 -21.60
CA GLY A 45 -13.18 7.47 -20.71
C GLY A 45 -12.39 6.21 -20.29
N GLU A 46 -11.14 6.08 -20.71
CA GLU A 46 -10.30 4.93 -20.40
C GLU A 46 -9.59 5.08 -19.05
N MET A 47 -9.29 3.96 -18.40
CA MET A 47 -8.46 3.97 -17.20
C MET A 47 -7.00 4.21 -17.56
N ALA A 48 -6.46 5.36 -17.14
CA ALA A 48 -5.04 5.66 -17.26
C ALA A 48 -4.31 5.23 -15.97
N PRO A 49 -3.32 4.31 -16.04
CA PRO A 49 -2.53 3.93 -14.88
C PRO A 49 -1.67 5.11 -14.41
N VAL A 50 -1.35 5.12 -13.11
CA VAL A 50 -0.44 6.12 -12.54
C VAL A 50 0.96 5.90 -13.10
N HIS A 51 1.56 6.97 -13.62
CA HIS A 51 2.95 6.95 -14.08
C HIS A 51 3.92 6.54 -12.95
N PRO A 52 4.93 5.67 -13.21
CA PRO A 52 5.81 5.14 -12.15
C PRO A 52 6.52 6.19 -11.29
N VAL A 53 6.93 7.31 -11.88
CA VAL A 53 7.56 8.44 -11.15
C VAL A 53 6.58 9.08 -10.17
N THR A 54 5.33 9.27 -10.59
CA THR A 54 4.28 9.85 -9.76
C THR A 54 3.90 8.90 -8.63
N LEU A 55 3.79 7.60 -8.93
CA LEU A 55 3.57 6.57 -7.93
C LEU A 55 4.70 6.55 -6.88
N SER A 56 5.96 6.60 -7.32
CA SER A 56 7.12 6.62 -6.43
C SER A 56 7.12 7.84 -5.49
N LYS A 57 6.74 9.02 -6.01
CA LYS A 57 6.57 10.24 -5.19
C LYS A 57 5.46 10.07 -4.15
N ALA A 58 4.32 9.50 -4.55
CA ALA A 58 3.21 9.26 -3.64
C ALA A 58 3.54 8.26 -2.53
N ILE A 59 4.28 7.19 -2.85
CA ILE A 59 4.79 6.23 -1.85
C ILE A 59 5.73 6.94 -0.89
N LYS A 60 6.69 7.73 -1.40
CA LYS A 60 7.60 8.51 -0.56
C LYS A 60 6.86 9.48 0.37
N GLN A 61 5.80 10.11 -0.13
CA GLN A 61 4.97 11.01 0.67
C GLN A 61 4.19 10.24 1.75
N ALA A 62 3.60 9.09 1.42
CA ALA A 62 2.89 8.25 2.40
C ALA A 62 3.82 7.74 3.52
N LYS A 63 5.07 7.39 3.18
CA LYS A 63 6.14 7.09 4.16
C LYS A 63 6.42 8.27 5.08
N GLY A 64 6.65 9.45 4.50
CA GLY A 64 6.90 10.68 5.27
C GLY A 64 5.74 11.10 6.18
N TRP A 65 4.52 10.63 5.93
CA TRP A 65 3.36 10.83 6.78
C TRP A 65 3.15 9.73 7.83
N GLY A 66 3.99 8.69 7.87
CA GLY A 66 3.84 7.55 8.77
C GLY A 66 2.63 6.67 8.45
N LEU A 67 2.10 6.72 7.22
CA LEU A 67 0.96 5.89 6.81
C LEU A 67 1.39 4.47 6.44
N ILE A 68 2.60 4.32 5.91
CA ILE A 68 3.21 3.06 5.50
C ILE A 68 4.67 3.01 5.97
N SER A 69 5.22 1.82 6.17
CA SER A 69 6.61 1.63 6.62
C SER A 69 7.62 2.07 5.55
N GLU A 70 8.83 2.41 6.00
CA GLU A 70 9.98 2.73 5.15
C GLU A 70 10.38 1.57 4.20
N ASP A 71 10.06 0.33 4.56
CA ASP A 71 10.30 -0.84 3.71
C ASP A 71 9.33 -0.93 2.52
N SER A 72 8.34 -0.04 2.43
CA SER A 72 7.34 -0.08 1.36
C SER A 72 7.93 0.26 -0.01
N SER A 73 7.43 -0.41 -1.04
CA SER A 73 7.77 -0.19 -2.44
C SER A 73 6.52 -0.32 -3.33
N ALA A 74 6.65 -0.08 -4.63
CA ALA A 74 5.56 -0.31 -5.57
C ALA A 74 5.12 -1.79 -5.68
N ARG A 75 5.94 -2.72 -5.15
CA ARG A 75 5.66 -4.17 -5.15
C ARG A 75 5.12 -4.67 -3.81
N CYS A 76 5.33 -3.94 -2.73
CA CYS A 76 4.71 -4.24 -1.45
C CYS A 76 4.53 -2.98 -0.61
N LEU A 77 3.31 -2.69 -0.19
CA LEU A 77 3.03 -1.64 0.79
C LEU A 77 2.90 -2.27 2.17
N VAL A 78 3.64 -1.77 3.15
CA VAL A 78 3.68 -2.34 4.50
C VAL A 78 2.95 -1.40 5.45
N ILE A 79 1.86 -1.87 6.01
CA ILE A 79 1.13 -1.19 7.08
C ILE A 79 1.88 -1.38 8.39
N PRO A 80 2.18 -0.30 9.14
CA PRO A 80 2.83 -0.40 10.43
C PRO A 80 2.04 -1.28 11.41
N ALA A 81 2.74 -2.00 12.28
CA ALA A 81 2.13 -2.97 13.20
C ALA A 81 1.03 -2.37 14.10
N TYR A 82 1.15 -1.10 14.50
CA TYR A 82 0.12 -0.41 15.30
C TYR A 82 -1.18 -0.14 14.54
N ALA A 83 -1.12 -0.06 13.20
CA ALA A 83 -2.27 0.19 12.32
C ALA A 83 -2.82 -1.10 11.70
N ALA A 84 -2.02 -2.17 11.68
CA ALA A 84 -2.43 -3.48 11.22
C ALA A 84 -3.46 -4.09 12.20
N GLN A 85 -4.74 -4.05 11.83
CA GLN A 85 -5.79 -4.70 12.62
C GLN A 85 -5.62 -6.22 12.55
N LYS A 86 -5.69 -6.89 13.71
CA LYS A 86 -5.62 -8.35 13.93
C LYS A 86 -6.63 -9.19 13.10
N GLY A 87 -7.48 -8.57 12.27
CA GLY A 87 -8.59 -9.18 11.55
C GLY A 87 -8.42 -9.37 10.04
N SER A 88 -7.24 -9.10 9.44
CA SER A 88 -7.05 -9.42 8.01
C SER A 88 -7.17 -10.94 7.79
N ASN A 89 -8.07 -11.38 6.90
CA ASN A 89 -8.22 -12.79 6.55
C ASN A 89 -7.14 -13.30 5.56
N GLY A 90 -6.14 -12.46 5.23
CA GLY A 90 -5.12 -12.75 4.21
C GLY A 90 -4.04 -13.75 4.59
N THR A 91 -3.00 -13.87 3.76
CA THR A 91 -1.88 -14.78 3.98
C THR A 91 -1.03 -14.39 5.20
N GLY A 92 -0.33 -15.37 5.79
CA GLY A 92 0.66 -15.12 6.82
C GLY A 92 2.09 -15.00 6.27
N PHE A 93 2.27 -14.51 5.04
CA PHE A 93 3.59 -14.38 4.42
C PHE A 93 3.60 -13.30 3.33
N CYS A 94 4.76 -12.70 3.12
CA CYS A 94 5.05 -11.79 2.01
C CYS A 94 6.14 -12.40 1.13
N ARG A 95 5.87 -12.61 -0.16
CA ARG A 95 6.86 -13.13 -1.11
C ARG A 95 7.89 -12.06 -1.47
N HIS A 96 7.48 -10.80 -1.58
CA HIS A 96 8.39 -9.71 -1.94
C HIS A 96 9.50 -9.50 -0.90
N HIS A 97 9.15 -9.52 0.38
CA HIS A 97 10.08 -9.34 1.50
C HIS A 97 10.59 -10.65 2.10
N GLY A 98 10.06 -11.80 1.67
CA GLY A 98 10.49 -13.12 2.15
C GLY A 98 10.12 -13.44 3.60
N VAL A 99 9.20 -12.70 4.21
CA VAL A 99 8.81 -12.84 5.63
C VAL A 99 7.56 -13.69 5.81
N ARG A 100 7.45 -14.40 6.94
CA ARG A 100 6.29 -15.20 7.33
C ARG A 100 5.87 -14.89 8.76
N VAL A 101 4.62 -15.21 9.10
CA VAL A 101 4.01 -14.98 10.43
C VAL A 101 4.80 -15.65 11.56
N ARG A 102 5.52 -16.75 11.28
CA ARG A 102 6.39 -17.43 12.25
C ARG A 102 7.67 -16.64 12.57
N ASP A 103 8.04 -15.71 11.70
CA ASP A 103 9.25 -14.88 11.83
C ASP A 103 8.95 -13.59 12.62
N LEU A 104 7.67 -13.27 12.83
CA LEU A 104 7.25 -12.18 13.70
C LEU A 104 7.31 -12.67 15.14
N SER A 105 8.27 -12.15 15.90
CA SER A 105 8.30 -12.37 17.35
C SER A 105 6.98 -11.92 17.97
N PRO A 106 6.43 -12.65 18.96
CA PRO A 106 5.25 -12.19 19.68
C PRO A 106 5.55 -10.80 20.25
N VAL A 107 4.70 -9.82 19.94
CA VAL A 107 4.72 -8.53 20.62
C VAL A 107 4.54 -8.82 22.11
N PRO A 108 5.49 -8.45 22.99
CA PRO A 108 5.32 -8.65 24.41
C PRO A 108 4.03 -7.95 24.84
N THR A 109 3.10 -8.73 25.40
CA THR A 109 1.93 -8.19 26.09
C THR A 109 2.42 -7.70 27.45
N GLU A 110 2.51 -6.38 27.61
CA GLU A 110 2.54 -5.77 28.94
C GLU A 110 1.22 -6.01 29.69
#